data_AF-A0A750HNJ3-F1
#
_entry.id   AF-A0A750HNJ3-F1
#
_cell.length_a   1.000
_cell.length_b   1.000
_cell.length_c   1.000
_cell.angle_alpha   90.00
_cell.angle_beta   90.00
_cell.angle_gamma   90.00
#
_symmetry.space_group_name_H-M   'P 1'
#
loop_
_entity.id
_entity.type
_entity.pdbx_description
1 polymer ?
#
loop_
_entity_poly.entity_id
_entity_poly.type
_entity_poly.pdbx_seq_one_letter_code
_entity_poly.pdbx_strand_id
1 'polypeptide(L)'
;MKILAAKDGVYTESGMINALIHFEGFDDFVPFTASPDDTEGYGQEIFADLKAGKYGPVQPFTVTPQMIQAAKEQKHGEITAWRDAQE
;
A
#
# COMPACT_ATOMS: atom_id res chain seq x y z
N MET A 1 13.02 -14.21 -5.98
CA MET A 1 13.84 -13.10 -5.44
C MET A 1 14.08 -13.39 -3.97
N LYS A 2 15.28 -13.13 -3.46
CA LYS A 2 15.57 -13.28 -2.03
C LYS A 2 15.50 -11.92 -1.35
N ILE A 3 14.81 -11.86 -0.22
CA ILE A 3 14.66 -10.63 0.56
C ILE A 3 15.79 -10.56 1.58
N LEU A 4 16.54 -9.46 1.57
CA LEU A 4 17.63 -9.22 2.52
C LEU A 4 17.12 -8.52 3.78
N ALA A 5 16.29 -7.48 3.60
CA ALA A 5 15.70 -6.71 4.68
C ALA A 5 14.41 -6.02 4.24
N ALA A 6 13.57 -5.66 5.20
CA ALA A 6 12.44 -4.77 4.98
C ALA A 6 12.38 -3.72 6.11
N LYS A 7 11.75 -2.58 5.85
CA LYS A 7 11.48 -1.54 6.86
C LYS A 7 10.31 -0.66 6.44
N ASP A 8 9.89 0.21 7.36
CA ASP A 8 8.83 1.21 7.15
C ASP A 8 7.51 0.57 6.66
N GLY A 9 7.16 -0.58 7.24
CA GLY A 9 5.91 -1.28 6.93
C GLY A 9 4.70 -0.46 7.39
N VAL A 10 3.76 -0.20 6.49
CA VAL A 10 2.51 0.52 6.75
C VAL A 10 1.36 -0.20 6.06
N TYR A 11 0.27 -0.46 6.78
CA TYR A 11 -0.94 -1.00 6.18
C TYR A 11 -1.59 0.01 5.23
N THR A 12 -2.13 -0.49 4.13
CA THR A 12 -3.00 0.27 3.22
C THR A 12 -4.46 0.11 3.62
N GLU A 13 -5.34 0.92 3.04
CA GLU A 13 -6.79 0.81 3.25
C GLU A 13 -7.33 -0.59 2.90
N SER A 14 -6.77 -1.23 1.87
CA SER A 14 -7.18 -2.55 1.41
C SER A 14 -6.59 -3.71 2.22
N GLY A 15 -5.81 -3.43 3.27
CA GLY A 15 -5.16 -4.45 4.09
C GLY A 15 -3.86 -5.03 3.50
N MET A 16 -3.34 -4.45 2.42
CA MET A 16 -2.00 -4.72 1.91
C MET A 16 -0.96 -3.99 2.79
N ILE A 17 0.33 -4.31 2.61
CA ILE A 17 1.40 -3.66 3.37
C ILE A 17 2.36 -2.97 2.39
N ASN A 18 2.48 -1.66 2.49
CA ASN A 18 3.54 -0.91 1.83
C ASN A 18 4.78 -0.95 2.70
N ALA A 19 5.92 -1.34 2.13
CA ALA A 19 7.19 -1.37 2.83
C ALA A 19 8.35 -1.08 1.87
N LEU A 20 9.47 -0.69 2.44
CA LEU A 20 10.75 -0.59 1.74
C LEU A 20 11.46 -1.94 1.83
N ILE A 21 11.67 -2.59 0.70
CA ILE A 21 12.26 -3.93 0.61
C ILE A 21 13.65 -3.84 -0.02
N HIS A 22 14.63 -4.50 0.58
CA HIS A 22 15.96 -4.67 0.00
C HIS A 22 16.06 -6.07 -0.59
N PHE A 23 16.08 -6.16 -1.92
CA PHE A 23 16.21 -7.42 -2.63
C PHE A 23 17.67 -7.76 -2.90
N GLU A 24 17.98 -9.04 -2.91
CA GLU A 24 19.30 -9.53 -3.34
C GLU A 24 19.57 -9.12 -4.79
N GLY A 25 20.63 -8.33 -5.02
CA GLY A 25 20.99 -7.77 -6.32
C GLY A 25 20.58 -6.31 -6.55
N PHE A 26 19.88 -5.69 -5.59
CA PHE A 26 19.66 -4.24 -5.54
C PHE A 26 20.61 -3.63 -4.50
N ASP A 27 21.09 -2.41 -4.75
CA ASP A 27 21.93 -1.66 -3.81
C ASP A 27 21.10 -0.93 -2.73
N ASP A 28 19.84 -0.60 -3.06
CA ASP A 28 18.98 0.25 -2.25
C ASP A 28 17.63 -0.37 -1.97
N PHE A 29 16.97 0.15 -0.94
CA PHE A 29 15.59 -0.21 -0.61
C PHE A 29 14.63 0.30 -1.68
N VAL A 30 13.81 -0.61 -2.21
CA VAL A 30 12.77 -0.28 -3.19
C VAL A 30 11.39 -0.31 -2.54
N PRO A 31 10.53 0.69 -2.81
CA PRO A 31 9.16 0.68 -2.35
C PRO A 31 8.39 -0.46 -3.01
N PHE A 32 7.76 -1.29 -2.20
CA PHE A 32 7.00 -2.44 -2.64
C PHE A 32 5.68 -2.54 -1.86
N THR A 33 4.61 -2.90 -2.57
CA THR A 33 3.30 -3.17 -1.99
C THR A 33 3.10 -4.66 -1.91
N ALA A 34 3.26 -5.23 -0.71
CA ALA A 34 3.06 -6.65 -0.47
C ALA A 34 1.58 -6.97 -0.29
N SER A 35 1.10 -7.97 -1.03
CA SER A 35 -0.27 -8.45 -0.99
C SER A 35 -0.33 -9.94 -0.61
N PRO A 36 -1.35 -10.38 0.15
CA PRO A 36 -1.59 -11.81 0.37
C PRO A 36 -2.04 -12.54 -0.92
N ASP A 37 -2.65 -11.81 -1.85
CA ASP A 37 -3.15 -12.33 -3.14
C ASP A 37 -2.17 -12.06 -4.29
N ASP A 38 -0.90 -11.80 -3.97
CA ASP A 38 0.11 -11.52 -4.98
C ASP A 38 0.30 -12.74 -5.90
N THR A 39 0.42 -12.52 -7.21
CA THR A 39 0.65 -13.59 -8.18
C THR A 39 2.07 -14.13 -8.10
N GLU A 40 3.01 -13.32 -7.63
CA GLU A 40 4.38 -13.75 -7.44
C GLU A 40 4.60 -14.22 -6.00
N GLY A 41 5.18 -15.42 -5.85
CA GLY A 41 5.35 -16.05 -4.53
C GLY A 41 6.14 -15.20 -3.53
N TYR A 42 7.08 -14.38 -4.01
CA TYR A 42 7.86 -13.49 -3.13
C TYR A 42 6.99 -12.38 -2.50
N GLY A 43 5.94 -11.90 -3.18
CA GLY A 43 5.03 -10.89 -2.64
C GLY A 43 4.23 -11.42 -1.45
N GLN A 44 3.76 -12.67 -1.56
CA GLN A 44 3.06 -13.38 -0.49
C GLN A 44 3.98 -13.65 0.71
N GLU A 45 5.22 -14.08 0.45
CA GLU A 45 6.24 -14.31 1.49
C GLU A 45 6.57 -13.01 2.26
N ILE A 46 6.78 -11.90 1.54
CA ILE A 46 7.04 -10.58 2.15
C ILE A 46 5.86 -10.16 3.02
N PHE A 47 4.63 -10.32 2.54
CA PHE A 47 3.44 -9.98 3.30
C PHE A 47 3.36 -10.77 4.60
N ALA A 48 3.60 -12.08 4.55
CA ALA A 48 3.58 -12.95 5.73
C ALA A 48 4.68 -12.57 6.74
N ASP A 49 5.90 -12.31 6.27
CA ASP A 49 7.03 -11.92 7.11
C ASP A 49 6.82 -10.54 7.79
N LEU A 50 6.31 -9.56 7.05
CA LEU A 50 5.96 -8.24 7.58
C LEU A 50 4.85 -8.35 8.62
N LYS A 51 3.78 -9.09 8.31
CA LYS A 51 2.66 -9.32 9.23
C LYS A 51 3.09 -10.05 10.50
N ALA A 52 4.05 -10.97 10.39
CA ALA A 52 4.64 -11.66 11.53
C ALA A 52 5.58 -10.77 12.37
N GLY A 53 5.90 -9.56 11.91
CA GLY A 53 6.77 -8.62 12.62
C GLY A 53 8.26 -8.93 12.50
N LYS A 54 8.67 -9.77 11.54
CA LYS A 54 10.09 -10.18 11.35
C LYS A 54 11.02 -8.99 11.11
N TYR A 55 10.49 -7.93 10.50
CA TYR A 55 11.22 -6.71 10.13
C TYR A 55 10.81 -5.49 10.97
N GLY A 56 10.14 -5.73 12.10
CA GLY A 56 9.56 -4.69 12.94
C GLY A 56 8.04 -4.58 12.81
N PRO A 57 7.40 -3.76 13.65
CA PRO A 57 5.95 -3.60 13.65
C PRO A 57 5.48 -2.87 12.40
N VAL A 58 4.44 -3.39 11.76
CA VAL A 58 3.74 -2.71 10.66
C VAL A 58 2.83 -1.65 11.26
N GLN A 59 3.01 -0.40 10.84
CA GLN A 59 2.19 0.71 11.28
C GLN A 59 0.77 0.59 10.73
N PRO A 60 -0.26 0.93 11.52
CA PRO A 60 -1.63 0.92 11.04
C PRO A 60 -1.83 1.95 9.92
N PHE A 61 -2.78 1.66 9.05
CA PHE A 61 -3.24 2.61 8.04
C PHE A 61 -3.81 3.85 8.74
N THR A 62 -3.32 5.03 8.36
CA THR A 62 -3.80 6.31 8.89
C THR A 62 -4.44 7.10 7.76
N VAL A 63 -5.74 7.38 7.89
CA VAL A 63 -6.45 8.26 6.97
C VAL A 63 -5.91 9.68 7.13
N THR A 64 -5.36 10.24 6.06
CA THR A 64 -4.88 11.62 6.07
C THR A 64 -6.00 12.59 5.68
N PRO A 65 -5.97 13.85 6.16
CA PRO A 65 -6.92 14.88 5.74
C PRO A 65 -6.96 15.08 4.22
N GLN A 66 -5.82 14.88 3.56
CA GLN A 66 -5.68 14.99 2.11
C GLN A 66 -6.46 13.89 1.37
N MET A 67 -6.47 12.66 1.90
CA MET A 67 -7.30 11.58 1.37
C MET A 67 -8.80 11.88 1.51
N ILE A 68 -9.20 12.45 2.65
CA ILE A 68 -10.59 12.86 2.88
C ILE A 68 -10.99 13.97 1.90
N GLN A 69 -10.11 14.94 1.67
CA GLN A 69 -10.38 16.05 0.75
C GLN A 69 -10.52 15.55 -0.69
N ALA A 70 -9.60 14.70 -1.16
CA ALA A 70 -9.67 14.10 -2.48
C ALA A 70 -10.98 13.31 -2.69
N ALA A 71 -11.41 12.52 -1.70
CA ALA A 71 -12.67 11.78 -1.77
C ALA A 71 -13.90 12.70 -1.83
N LYS A 72 -13.87 13.84 -1.12
CA LYS A 72 -14.92 14.86 -1.20
C LYS A 72 -14.97 15.51 -2.58
N GLU A 73 -13.82 15.88 -3.13
CA GLU A 73 -13.70 16.51 -4.45
C GLU A 73 -14.18 15.56 -5.55
N GLN A 74 -13.81 14.28 -5.49
CA GLN A 74 -14.29 13.26 -6.42
C GLN A 74 -15.82 13.15 -6.39
N LYS A 75 -16.43 13.02 -5.21
CA LYS A 75 -17.90 13.02 -5.08
C LYS A 75 -18.54 14.29 -5.62
N HIS A 76 -17.91 15.44 -5.41
CA HIS A 76 -18.43 16.72 -5.94
C HIS A 76 -18.36 16.76 -7.47
N GLY A 77 -17.30 16.23 -8.06
CA GLY A 77 -17.15 16.07 -9.50
C GLY A 77 -18.21 15.13 -10.08
N GLU A 78 -18.44 13.97 -9.45
CA GLU A 78 -19.47 13.02 -9.88
C GLU A 78 -20.89 13.64 -9.86
N ILE A 79 -21.23 14.40 -8.81
CA ILE A 79 -22.52 15.10 -8.71
C ILE A 79 -22.65 16.16 -9.80
N THR A 80 -21.59 16.92 -10.05
CA THR A 80 -21.59 17.96 -11.08
C THR A 80 -21.75 17.34 -12.47
N ALA A 81 -21.00 16.29 -12.79
CA ALA A 81 -21.09 15.58 -14.06
C ALA A 81 -22.47 14.96 -14.29
N TRP A 82 -23.11 14.42 -13.24
CA TRP A 82 -24.47 13.91 -13.34
C TRP A 82 -25.50 15.02 -13.59
N ARG A 83 -25.31 16.21 -13.02
CA ARG A 83 -26.19 17.37 -13.29
C ARG A 83 -26.06 17.87 -14.72
N ASP A 84 -24.84 18.04 -15.21
CA ASP A 84 -24.57 18.50 -16.58
C ASP A 84 -25.12 17.52 -17.64
N ALA A 85 -25.09 16.22 -17.37
CA ALA A 85 -25.61 15.19 -18.27
C ALA A 85 -27.14 15.04 -18.25
N GLN A 86 -27.84 15.74 -17.35
CA GLN A 86 -29.31 15.68 -17.20
C GLN A 86 -29.99 17.02 -17.54
N GLU A 87 -29.22 18.04 -17.94
CA GLU A 87 -29.68 19.32 -18.48
C GLU A 87 -29.58 19.32 -20.02
#